data_AF-A0A512B8R3-F1
#
_entry.id   AF-A0A512B8R3-F1
#
_cell.length_a   1.000
_cell.length_b   1.000
_cell.length_c   1.000
_cell.angle_alpha   90.00
_cell.angle_beta   90.00
_cell.angle_gamma   90.00
#
_symmetry.space_group_name_H-M   'P 1'
#
loop_
_entity.id
_entity.type
_entity.pdbx_description
1 polymer ?
#
loop_
_entity_poly.entity_id
_entity_poly.type
_entity_poly.pdbx_seq_one_letter_code
_entity_poly.pdbx_strand_id
1 'polypeptide(L)'
;MNMLWLFCWLNEWLGLSVIVIVLLLICLCVLTVRLRLELDDDPVQIIFFVWWPITVYLGWIMVATIACVAAWLVSIGFQGGFVAPETWTITMIVIATALFLYLIRKRNLREASLVGVWAFIAIAIKQWQVHQTISITAITASIVLLVAATIHGYKNRETSPVAKLQRGEW
;
A
#
# COMPACT_ATOMS: atom_id res chain seq x y z
N MET A 1 2.07 15.41 -11.27
CA MET A 1 3.00 14.71 -10.36
C MET A 1 3.38 13.33 -10.86
N ASN A 2 2.43 12.49 -11.28
CA ASN A 2 2.73 11.17 -11.87
C ASN A 2 3.73 11.19 -13.02
N MET A 3 3.55 12.10 -13.97
CA MET A 3 4.45 12.22 -15.12
C MET A 3 5.87 12.69 -14.72
N LEU A 4 5.97 13.56 -13.71
CA LEU A 4 7.26 13.96 -13.13
C LEU A 4 7.96 12.79 -12.44
N TRP A 5 7.22 11.96 -11.70
CA TRP A 5 7.78 10.78 -11.05
C TRP A 5 8.34 9.79 -12.07
N LEU A 6 7.56 9.46 -13.12
CA LEU A 6 8.01 8.60 -14.22
C LEU A 6 9.25 9.17 -14.90
N PHE A 7 9.29 10.48 -15.14
CA PHE A 7 10.45 11.14 -15.72
C PHE A 7 11.69 11.03 -14.81
N CYS A 8 11.56 11.28 -13.50
CA CYS A 8 12.67 11.14 -12.55
C CYS A 8 13.15 9.69 -12.42
N TRP A 9 12.23 8.72 -12.47
CA TRP A 9 12.57 7.29 -12.43
C TRP A 9 13.34 6.86 -13.68
N LEU A 10 12.89 7.28 -14.86
CA LEU A 10 13.52 6.94 -16.14
C LEU A 10 14.91 7.57 -16.31
N ASN A 11 15.16 8.72 -15.68
CA ASN A 11 16.46 9.38 -15.64
C ASN A 11 17.38 8.89 -14.50
N GLU A 12 17.01 7.81 -13.79
CA GLU A 12 17.74 7.27 -12.63
C GLU A 12 17.99 8.27 -11.48
N TRP A 13 17.22 9.36 -11.42
CA TRP A 13 17.28 10.33 -10.32
C TRP A 13 16.47 9.83 -9.12
N LEU A 14 16.94 8.72 -8.53
CA LEU A 14 16.20 7.94 -7.54
C LEU A 14 15.83 8.75 -6.29
N GLY A 15 16.71 9.65 -5.83
CA GLY A 15 16.41 10.52 -4.67
C GLY A 15 15.28 11.53 -4.93
N LEU A 16 15.29 12.18 -6.10
CA LEU A 16 14.22 13.08 -6.55
C LEU A 16 12.91 12.30 -6.78
N SER A 17 13.00 11.09 -7.34
CA SER A 17 11.86 10.21 -7.56
C SER A 17 11.14 9.87 -6.24
N VAL A 18 11.89 9.56 -5.17
CA VAL A 18 11.34 9.31 -3.83
C VAL A 18 10.59 10.54 -3.29
N ILE A 19 11.16 11.74 -3.40
CA ILE A 19 10.51 12.97 -2.93
C ILE A 19 9.19 13.19 -3.68
N VAL A 20 9.20 13.05 -5.01
CA VAL A 20 8.01 13.26 -5.83
C VAL A 20 6.91 12.24 -5.51
N ILE A 21 7.25 10.96 -5.31
CA ILE A 21 6.22 9.94 -5.03
C ILE A 21 5.68 10.02 -3.60
N VAL A 22 6.50 10.39 -2.61
CA VAL A 22 6.03 10.67 -1.26
C VAL A 22 5.08 11.87 -1.26
N LEU A 23 5.41 12.92 -2.00
CA LEU A 23 4.56 14.11 -2.09
C LEU A 23 3.23 13.81 -2.82
N LEU A 24 3.27 12.94 -3.83
CA LEU A 24 2.09 12.41 -4.50
C LEU A 24 1.22 11.58 -3.54
N LEU A 25 1.84 10.72 -2.73
CA LEU A 25 1.18 9.93 -1.70
C LEU A 25 0.50 10.83 -0.65
N ILE A 26 1.17 11.88 -0.18
CA ILE A 26 0.60 12.86 0.74
C ILE A 26 -0.60 13.55 0.08
N CYS A 27 -0.49 13.96 -1.18
CA CYS A 27 -1.57 14.60 -1.91
C CYS A 27 -2.81 13.69 -2.02
N LEU A 28 -2.62 12.40 -2.33
CA LEU A 28 -3.69 11.40 -2.33
C LEU A 28 -4.27 11.15 -0.94
N CYS A 29 -3.43 11.11 0.09
CA CYS A 29 -3.89 10.96 1.47
C CYS A 29 -4.75 12.18 1.89
N VAL A 30 -4.31 13.40 1.56
CA VAL A 30 -5.09 14.62 1.80
C VAL A 30 -6.38 14.62 1.00
N LEU A 31 -6.34 14.22 -0.27
CA LEU A 31 -7.54 14.10 -1.11
C LEU A 31 -8.54 13.14 -0.48
N THR A 32 -8.09 11.96 -0.07
CA THR A 32 -8.97 11.00 0.61
C THR A 32 -9.49 11.54 1.94
N VAL A 33 -8.75 12.40 2.68
CA VAL A 33 -9.24 13.02 3.95
C VAL A 33 -10.31 14.04 3.63
N ARG A 34 -10.01 14.92 2.67
CA ARG A 34 -10.86 16.04 2.25
C ARG A 34 -12.17 15.55 1.67
N LEU A 35 -12.11 14.49 0.86
CA LEU A 35 -13.27 13.96 0.15
C LEU A 35 -14.15 13.06 1.02
N ARG A 36 -13.82 12.86 2.31
CA ARG A 36 -14.59 12.04 3.27
C ARG A 36 -15.03 10.67 2.75
N LEU A 37 -14.24 10.14 1.82
CA LEU A 37 -14.35 8.79 1.30
C LEU A 37 -14.44 7.81 2.48
N GLU A 38 -15.48 6.98 2.51
CA GLU A 38 -15.89 6.05 3.59
C GLU A 38 -16.72 6.61 4.76
N LEU A 39 -16.93 7.92 4.87
CA LEU A 39 -17.68 8.52 5.99
C LEU A 39 -19.12 8.91 5.66
N ASP A 40 -19.41 9.21 4.40
CA ASP A 40 -20.75 9.61 3.96
C ASP A 40 -21.48 8.41 3.30
N ASP A 41 -22.79 8.32 3.53
CA ASP A 41 -23.65 7.22 3.07
C ASP A 41 -23.95 7.35 1.56
N ASP A 42 -22.90 7.27 0.73
CA ASP A 42 -23.02 7.45 -0.71
C ASP A 42 -23.65 6.22 -1.40
N PRO A 43 -24.40 6.43 -2.51
CA PRO A 43 -24.97 5.36 -3.32
C PRO A 43 -23.87 4.45 -3.87
N VAL A 44 -24.21 3.18 -4.06
CA VAL A 44 -23.25 2.09 -4.31
C VAL A 44 -22.51 2.29 -5.64
N GLN A 45 -23.14 2.99 -6.58
CA GLN A 45 -22.53 3.40 -7.85
C GLN A 45 -21.31 4.30 -7.63
N ILE A 46 -21.36 5.26 -6.71
CA ILE A 46 -20.23 6.16 -6.41
C ILE A 46 -19.12 5.38 -5.71
N ILE A 47 -19.49 4.46 -4.81
CA ILE A 47 -18.53 3.57 -4.13
C ILE A 47 -17.75 2.74 -5.16
N PHE A 48 -18.43 2.13 -6.13
CA PHE A 48 -17.78 1.26 -7.10
C PHE A 48 -16.98 2.03 -8.17
N PHE A 49 -17.52 3.12 -8.71
CA PHE A 49 -16.90 3.84 -9.84
C PHE A 49 -15.86 4.88 -9.43
N VAL A 50 -15.98 5.48 -8.25
CA VAL A 50 -15.09 6.54 -7.80
C VAL A 50 -14.18 6.02 -6.72
N TRP A 51 -14.75 5.36 -5.73
CA TRP A 51 -14.04 5.10 -4.50
C TRP A 51 -13.06 3.94 -4.63
N TRP A 52 -13.48 2.79 -5.15
CA TRP A 52 -12.61 1.65 -5.43
C TRP A 52 -11.38 1.98 -6.32
N PRO A 53 -11.53 2.67 -7.46
CA PRO A 53 -10.38 3.05 -8.27
C PRO A 53 -9.38 3.94 -7.52
N ILE A 54 -9.86 4.89 -6.71
CA ILE A 54 -9.01 5.78 -5.92
C ILE A 54 -8.26 5.00 -4.84
N THR A 55 -8.93 4.07 -4.14
CA THR A 55 -8.31 3.31 -3.04
C THR A 55 -7.30 2.29 -3.56
N VAL A 56 -7.60 1.62 -4.67
CA VAL A 56 -6.65 0.74 -5.38
C VAL A 56 -5.45 1.55 -5.86
N TYR A 57 -5.68 2.73 -6.45
CA TYR A 57 -4.60 3.61 -6.90
C TYR A 57 -3.71 4.09 -5.75
N LEU A 58 -4.28 4.45 -4.60
CA LEU A 58 -3.52 4.75 -3.39
C LEU A 58 -2.65 3.56 -2.96
N GLY A 59 -3.20 2.34 -2.99
CA GLY A 59 -2.46 1.10 -2.71
C GLY A 59 -1.24 0.94 -3.63
N TRP A 60 -1.41 1.18 -4.93
CA TRP A 60 -0.30 1.11 -5.89
C TRP A 60 0.76 2.19 -5.67
N ILE A 61 0.36 3.42 -5.37
CA ILE A 61 1.30 4.50 -5.06
C ILE A 61 2.09 4.19 -3.78
N MET A 62 1.49 3.55 -2.78
CA MET A 62 2.20 3.06 -1.59
C MET A 62 3.28 2.03 -1.95
N VAL A 63 2.92 1.03 -2.76
CA VAL A 63 3.88 0.00 -3.24
C VAL A 63 5.01 0.64 -4.03
N ALA A 64 4.68 1.56 -4.95
CA ALA A 64 5.65 2.29 -5.73
C ALA A 64 6.56 3.16 -4.85
N THR A 65 6.04 3.78 -3.79
CA THR A 65 6.83 4.53 -2.82
C THR A 65 7.85 3.63 -2.13
N ILE A 66 7.42 2.45 -1.66
CA ILE A 66 8.33 1.47 -1.02
C ILE A 66 9.41 1.00 -2.00
N ALA A 67 9.03 0.69 -3.25
CA ALA A 67 9.96 0.30 -4.29
C ALA A 67 10.97 1.42 -4.62
N CYS A 68 10.53 2.67 -4.66
CA CYS A 68 11.40 3.82 -4.89
C CYS A 68 12.39 4.03 -3.75
N VAL A 69 11.93 3.94 -2.50
CA VAL A 69 12.80 4.05 -1.33
C VAL A 69 13.83 2.92 -1.32
N ALA A 70 13.41 1.69 -1.64
CA ALA A 70 14.32 0.55 -1.73
C ALA A 70 15.37 0.74 -2.84
N ALA A 71 14.96 1.17 -4.04
CA ALA A 71 15.87 1.41 -5.15
C ALA A 71 16.84 2.56 -4.86
N TRP A 72 16.36 3.66 -4.28
CA TRP A 72 17.22 4.77 -3.87
C TRP A 72 18.26 4.32 -2.85
N LEU A 73 17.88 3.52 -1.85
CA LEU A 73 18.82 3.01 -0.86
C LEU A 73 19.90 2.12 -1.48
N VAL A 74 19.52 1.25 -2.42
CA VAL A 74 20.50 0.42 -3.15
C VAL A 74 21.45 1.31 -3.97
N SER A 75 20.94 2.38 -4.59
CA SER A 75 21.76 3.27 -5.43
C SER A 75 22.82 4.06 -4.68
N ILE A 76 22.55 4.44 -3.43
CA ILE A 76 23.53 5.09 -2.56
C ILE A 76 24.51 4.08 -1.92
N GLY A 77 24.47 2.81 -2.34
CA GLY A 77 25.30 1.74 -1.80
C GLY A 77 24.93 1.31 -0.37
N PHE A 78 23.76 1.72 0.12
CA PHE A 78 23.33 1.43 1.48
C PHE A 78 22.81 -0.01 1.56
N GLN A 79 23.71 -0.92 1.92
CA GLN A 79 23.40 -2.34 2.13
C GLN A 79 22.97 -2.67 3.57
N GLY A 80 22.39 -1.70 4.30
CA GLY A 80 21.95 -1.86 5.69
C GLY A 80 22.83 -1.17 6.75
N GLY A 81 23.83 -0.39 6.34
CA GLY A 81 24.72 0.31 7.27
C GLY A 81 25.52 -0.68 8.14
N PHE A 82 25.29 -0.66 9.47
CA PHE A 82 25.87 -1.60 10.44
C PHE A 82 25.15 -2.97 10.52
N VAL A 83 24.08 -3.16 9.75
CA VAL A 83 23.21 -4.34 9.82
C VAL A 83 23.26 -5.08 8.47
N ALA A 84 23.19 -6.42 8.51
CA ALA A 84 23.22 -7.24 7.30
C ALA A 84 22.11 -6.85 6.28
N PRO A 85 22.36 -6.95 4.96
CA PRO A 85 21.40 -6.56 3.91
C PRO A 85 20.03 -7.23 4.05
N GLU A 86 20.03 -8.46 4.54
CA GLU A 86 18.83 -9.24 4.82
C GLU A 86 17.97 -8.60 5.93
N THR A 87 18.60 -8.19 7.03
CA THR A 87 17.91 -7.57 8.18
C THR A 87 17.33 -6.21 7.81
N TRP A 88 18.04 -5.46 6.96
CA TRP A 88 17.55 -4.20 6.44
C TRP A 88 16.28 -4.37 5.60
N THR A 89 16.28 -5.36 4.70
CA THR A 89 15.12 -5.65 3.85
C THR A 89 13.90 -6.10 4.69
N ILE A 90 14.13 -6.93 5.71
CA ILE A 90 13.10 -7.32 6.69
C ILE A 90 12.52 -6.08 7.38
N THR A 91 13.37 -5.14 7.82
CA THR A 91 12.93 -3.90 8.46
C THR A 91 12.06 -3.05 7.54
N MET A 92 12.41 -2.94 6.25
CA MET A 92 11.58 -2.26 5.26
C MET A 92 10.20 -2.92 5.07
N ILE A 93 10.14 -4.26 5.04
CA ILE A 93 8.87 -5.00 4.96
C ILE A 93 8.02 -4.73 6.21
N VAL A 94 8.62 -4.71 7.41
CA VAL A 94 7.91 -4.40 8.66
C VAL A 94 7.36 -2.98 8.64
N ILE A 95 8.15 -1.98 8.22
CA ILE A 95 7.71 -0.58 8.10
C ILE A 95 6.56 -0.47 7.09
N ALA A 96 6.69 -1.11 5.92
CA ALA A 96 5.63 -1.16 4.91
C ALA A 96 4.35 -1.77 5.47
N THR A 97 4.45 -2.88 6.21
CA THR A 97 3.32 -3.55 6.83
C THR A 97 2.63 -2.65 7.86
N ALA A 98 3.39 -1.97 8.71
CA ALA A 98 2.86 -1.02 9.68
C ALA A 98 2.13 0.15 9.02
N LEU A 99 2.67 0.67 7.91
CA LEU A 99 2.04 1.73 7.12
C LEU A 99 0.70 1.27 6.52
N PHE A 100 0.65 0.07 5.93
CA PHE A 100 -0.61 -0.51 5.42
C PHE A 100 -1.62 -0.75 6.55
N LEU A 101 -1.19 -1.29 7.70
CA LEU A 101 -2.05 -1.47 8.87
C LEU A 101 -2.61 -0.13 9.41
N TYR A 102 -1.79 0.92 9.43
CA TYR A 102 -2.22 2.26 9.82
C TYR A 102 -3.30 2.80 8.88
N LEU A 103 -3.14 2.61 7.56
CA LEU A 103 -4.14 3.00 6.57
C LEU A 103 -5.45 2.23 6.74
N ILE A 104 -5.40 0.91 6.95
CA ILE A 104 -6.59 0.09 7.23
C ILE A 104 -7.31 0.65 8.46
N ARG A 105 -6.58 0.85 9.56
CA ARG A 105 -7.19 1.19 10.85
C ARG A 105 -7.77 2.61 10.88
N LYS A 106 -7.11 3.57 10.23
CA LYS A 106 -7.52 4.98 10.26
C LYS A 106 -8.59 5.29 9.23
N ARG A 107 -8.67 4.53 8.14
CA ARG A 107 -9.47 4.92 6.95
C ARG A 107 -10.32 3.80 6.37
N ASN A 108 -10.40 2.61 6.98
CA ASN A 108 -11.16 1.46 6.48
C ASN A 108 -10.80 0.97 5.05
N LEU A 109 -9.68 1.42 4.48
CA LEU A 109 -9.27 1.11 3.10
C LEU A 109 -8.82 -0.34 2.92
N ARG A 110 -9.78 -1.25 2.79
CA ARG A 110 -9.57 -2.69 2.62
C ARG A 110 -8.91 -3.00 1.27
N GLU A 111 -9.31 -2.30 0.21
CA GLU A 111 -8.84 -2.51 -1.16
C GLU A 111 -7.36 -2.14 -1.30
N ALA A 112 -6.92 -1.07 -0.64
CA ALA A 112 -5.50 -0.69 -0.61
C ALA A 112 -4.64 -1.77 0.05
N SER A 113 -5.16 -2.46 1.07
CA SER A 113 -4.47 -3.58 1.72
C SER A 113 -4.35 -4.80 0.82
N LEU A 114 -5.34 -5.08 -0.04
CA LEU A 114 -5.26 -6.19 -1.00
C LEU A 114 -4.14 -5.98 -2.02
N VAL A 115 -3.94 -4.73 -2.47
CA VAL A 115 -2.79 -4.37 -3.31
C VAL A 115 -1.48 -4.56 -2.54
N GLY A 116 -1.45 -4.22 -1.25
CA GLY A 116 -0.30 -4.51 -0.37
C GLY A 116 0.02 -6.00 -0.24
N VAL A 117 -0.99 -6.85 -0.05
CA VAL A 117 -0.85 -8.32 -0.03
C VAL A 117 -0.27 -8.84 -1.35
N TRP A 118 -0.82 -8.39 -2.48
CA TRP A 118 -0.30 -8.75 -3.80
C TRP A 118 1.17 -8.35 -3.97
N ALA A 119 1.54 -7.15 -3.54
CA ALA A 119 2.91 -6.66 -3.64
C ALA A 119 3.88 -7.47 -2.77
N PHE A 120 3.50 -7.80 -1.53
CA PHE A 120 4.32 -8.64 -0.65
C PHE A 120 4.47 -10.06 -1.18
N ILE A 121 3.44 -10.64 -1.80
CA ILE A 121 3.55 -11.94 -2.50
C ILE A 121 4.56 -11.84 -3.65
N ALA A 122 4.51 -10.78 -4.47
CA ALA A 122 5.45 -10.58 -5.56
C ALA A 122 6.91 -10.47 -5.06
N ILE A 123 7.13 -9.77 -3.94
CA ILE A 123 8.44 -9.71 -3.28
C ILE A 123 8.88 -11.10 -2.81
N ALA A 124 7.98 -11.86 -2.18
CA ALA A 124 8.28 -13.20 -1.69
C ALA A 124 8.71 -14.15 -2.82
N ILE A 125 8.02 -14.11 -3.95
CA ILE A 125 8.33 -14.93 -5.13
C ILE A 125 9.71 -14.54 -5.70
N LYS A 126 9.99 -13.24 -5.83
CA LYS A 126 11.27 -12.76 -6.36
C LYS A 126 12.45 -13.16 -5.48
N GLN A 127 12.26 -13.17 -4.17
CA GLN A 127 13.34 -13.42 -3.21
C GLN A 127 13.48 -14.90 -2.80
N TRP A 128 12.59 -15.78 -3.30
CA TRP A 128 12.45 -17.16 -2.86
C TRP A 128 13.74 -17.99 -2.98
N GLN A 129 14.48 -17.80 -4.07
CA GLN A 129 15.70 -18.55 -4.37
C GLN A 129 16.98 -17.89 -3.85
N VAL A 130 16.89 -16.66 -3.32
CA VAL A 130 18.06 -15.86 -2.94
C VAL A 130 18.15 -15.69 -1.43
N HIS A 131 17.07 -15.27 -0.76
CA HIS A 131 17.03 -15.12 0.69
C HIS A 131 15.70 -15.63 1.25
N GLN A 132 15.69 -16.89 1.68
CA GLN A 132 14.50 -17.57 2.20
C GLN A 132 13.84 -16.83 3.37
N THR A 133 14.63 -16.23 4.27
CA THR A 133 14.17 -15.44 5.42
C THR A 133 13.31 -14.26 5.00
N ILE A 134 13.69 -13.56 3.92
CA ILE A 134 12.95 -12.40 3.39
C ILE A 134 11.62 -12.86 2.81
N SER A 135 11.61 -13.98 2.06
CA SER A 135 10.37 -14.54 1.50
C SER A 135 9.39 -14.98 2.57
N ILE A 136 9.85 -15.65 3.63
CA ILE A 136 8.99 -16.05 4.76
C ILE A 136 8.43 -14.81 5.47
N THR A 137 9.26 -13.78 5.68
CA THR A 137 8.82 -12.51 6.29
C THR A 137 7.74 -11.84 5.43
N ALA A 138 7.95 -11.75 4.12
CA ALA A 138 7.00 -11.16 3.19
C ALA A 138 5.67 -11.93 3.16
N ILE A 139 5.69 -13.27 3.15
CA ILE A 139 4.48 -14.09 3.24
C ILE A 139 3.76 -13.88 4.57
N THR A 140 4.51 -13.84 5.68
CA THR A 140 3.94 -13.59 7.00
C THR A 140 3.26 -12.23 7.06
N ALA A 141 3.91 -11.19 6.52
CA ALA A 141 3.35 -9.85 6.38
C ALA A 141 2.07 -9.83 5.52
N SER A 142 2.06 -10.55 4.39
CA SER A 142 0.87 -10.72 3.54
C SER A 142 -0.29 -11.34 4.31
N ILE A 143 -0.04 -12.40 5.07
CA ILE A 143 -1.07 -13.07 5.88
C ILE A 143 -1.60 -12.13 6.95
N VAL A 144 -0.71 -11.41 7.66
CA VAL A 144 -1.11 -10.43 8.69
C VAL A 144 -1.98 -9.33 8.10
N LEU A 145 -1.63 -8.78 6.94
CA LEU A 145 -2.46 -7.78 6.26
C LEU A 145 -3.81 -8.34 5.83
N LEU A 146 -3.86 -9.57 5.31
CA LEU A 146 -5.09 -10.21 4.88
C LEU A 146 -6.02 -10.50 6.08
N VAL A 147 -5.47 -10.96 7.20
CA VAL A 147 -6.21 -11.16 8.45
C VAL A 147 -6.71 -9.83 9.01
N ALA A 148 -5.88 -8.80 9.04
CA ALA A 148 -6.30 -7.48 9.49
C ALA A 148 -7.42 -6.90 8.60
N ALA A 149 -7.30 -7.03 7.28
CA ALA A 149 -8.31 -6.58 6.33
C ALA A 149 -9.63 -7.35 6.48
N THR A 150 -9.58 -8.67 6.70
CA THR A 150 -10.78 -9.51 6.89
C THR A 150 -11.47 -9.27 8.23
N ILE A 151 -10.72 -9.14 9.34
CA ILE A 151 -11.29 -8.82 10.67
C ILE A 151 -11.95 -7.44 10.64
N HIS A 152 -11.29 -6.44 10.04
CA HIS A 152 -11.87 -5.11 9.88
C HIS A 152 -13.08 -5.13 8.94
N GLY A 153 -12.99 -5.96 7.89
CA GLY A 153 -14.07 -6.39 7.00
C GLY A 153 -15.33 -6.83 7.74
N TYR A 154 -15.14 -7.79 8.63
CA TYR A 154 -16.20 -8.43 9.40
C TYR A 154 -16.81 -7.48 10.44
N LYS A 155 -15.98 -6.67 11.10
CA LYS A 155 -16.45 -5.72 12.13
C LYS A 155 -17.30 -4.58 11.56
N ASN A 156 -16.99 -4.11 10.34
CA ASN A 156 -17.75 -3.07 9.65
C ASN A 156 -18.68 -3.67 8.56
N ARG A 157 -19.27 -4.84 8.82
CA ARG A 157 -20.18 -5.50 7.85
C ARG A 157 -21.51 -4.76 7.69
N GLU A 158 -22.01 -4.13 8.76
CA GLU A 158 -23.30 -3.43 8.76
C GLU A 158 -23.34 -2.16 7.90
N THR A 159 -22.19 -1.55 7.61
CA THR A 159 -22.04 -0.40 6.71
C THR A 159 -21.46 -0.79 5.35
N SER A 160 -21.25 -2.08 5.08
CA SER A 160 -20.64 -2.53 3.84
C SER A 160 -21.56 -2.28 2.63
N PRO A 161 -21.00 -1.95 1.44
CA PRO A 161 -21.78 -1.76 0.22
C PRO A 161 -22.63 -2.99 -0.15
N VAL A 162 -22.19 -4.20 0.25
CA VAL A 162 -22.96 -5.44 0.07
C VAL A 162 -24.22 -5.46 0.94
N ALA A 163 -24.14 -4.97 2.19
CA ALA A 163 -25.30 -4.84 3.06
C ALA A 163 -26.26 -3.72 2.64
N LYS A 164 -25.77 -2.67 1.96
CA LYS A 164 -26.61 -1.64 1.34
C LYS A 164 -27.32 -2.13 0.08
N LEU A 165 -26.63 -2.88 -0.79
CA LEU A 165 -27.24 -3.54 -1.94
C LEU A 165 -28.37 -4.48 -1.54
N GLN A 166 -28.18 -5.23 -0.44
CA GLN A 166 -29.21 -6.10 0.13
C GLN A 166 -30.39 -5.33 0.74
N ARG A 167 -30.21 -4.06 1.11
CA ARG A 167 -31.26 -3.15 1.58
C ARG A 167 -31.97 -2.39 0.46
N GLY A 168 -31.55 -2.57 -0.80
CA GLY A 168 -32.19 -1.94 -1.96
C GLY A 168 -31.83 -0.47 -2.17
N GLU A 169 -30.78 0.02 -1.50
CA GLU A 169 -30.18 1.33 -1.73
C GLU A 169 -29.19 1.21 -2.89
N TRP A 170 -29.52 1.80 -4.04
CA TRP A 170 -28.72 1.79 -5.27
C TRP A 170 -27.83 3.02 -5.37
#